data_AF-A0A6M0C5B7-F1
#
_entry.id   AF-A0A6M0C5B7-F1
#
_cell.length_a   1.000
_cell.length_b   1.000
_cell.length_c   1.000
_cell.angle_alpha   90.00
_cell.angle_beta   90.00
_cell.angle_gamma   90.00
#
_symmetry.space_group_name_H-M   'P 1'
#
loop_
_entity.id
_entity.type
_entity.pdbx_description
1 polymer ?
#
loop_
_entity_poly.entity_id
_entity_poly.type
_entity_poly.pdbx_seq_one_letter_code
_entity_poly.pdbx_strand_id
1 'polypeptide(L)'
;GRDPNLEYSSLFDACLFFPYPVASIFPDNPGLPLRRFCPDIGYLNVRDVWSPDATVVTFNCGEYAGGIHDQSDNNSFTLTWQGQPLIIDSGAANNPDENSASSSLGHNLVLIDRLGQRFSGRGNGVSGKIIGLDYDGTFDYIAGDATSAYNLLDYNPVKFAIRQLLFVKHPFPYSIAFDDIQKGDGEHLYEYILHVPLFWQVENIEANKYRFSCLKKDKRHSVILFLLASNPVNLTIKEFHVASRQPFQHHRLLRFGTIAVNPQFVALFISEKDADNLNLKTNFKEDKVLIDISGNHKKDLLEFRYYDPKLKHDKLFNFKRS
;
A
#
# COMPACT_ATOMS: atom_id res chain seq x y z
N GLY A 1 2.59 20.50 15.87
CA GLY A 1 1.91 19.23 15.57
C GLY A 1 2.29 18.16 16.57
N ARG A 2 1.99 18.37 17.85
CA ARG A 2 1.95 17.30 18.85
C ARG A 2 0.66 17.53 19.62
N ASP A 3 -0.31 16.66 19.42
CA ASP A 3 -1.46 16.60 20.29
C ASP A 3 -0.98 15.96 21.60
N PRO A 4 -1.10 16.63 22.76
CA PRO A 4 -0.69 16.07 24.05
C PRO A 4 -1.51 14.85 24.46
N ASN A 5 -2.65 14.58 23.81
CA ASN A 5 -3.49 13.41 24.07
C ASN A 5 -3.10 12.19 23.23
N LEU A 6 -2.25 12.35 22.19
CA LEU A 6 -1.72 11.21 21.45
C LEU A 6 -0.52 10.64 22.21
N GLU A 7 -0.59 9.34 22.55
CA GLU A 7 0.52 8.64 23.21
C GLU A 7 1.79 8.62 22.34
N TYR A 8 1.67 8.79 21.01
CA TYR A 8 2.77 8.64 20.04
C TYR A 8 2.76 9.73 18.94
N SER A 9 3.94 10.07 18.40
CA SER A 9 4.07 10.95 17.23
C SER A 9 4.40 10.11 15.99
N SER A 10 3.47 10.04 15.04
CA SER A 10 3.65 9.30 13.78
C SER A 10 4.86 9.76 12.98
N LEU A 11 5.12 11.07 12.96
CA LEU A 11 6.20 11.65 12.16
C LEU A 11 7.59 11.29 12.72
N PHE A 12 7.76 11.36 14.04
CA PHE A 12 9.02 10.99 14.70
C PHE A 12 9.27 9.48 14.61
N ASP A 13 8.24 8.66 14.83
CA ASP A 13 8.33 7.21 14.73
C ASP A 13 8.59 6.76 13.28
N ALA A 14 7.99 7.41 12.28
CA ALA A 14 8.26 7.17 10.87
C ALA A 14 9.74 7.48 10.54
N CYS A 15 10.27 8.61 11.00
CA CYS A 15 11.68 8.97 10.81
C CYS A 15 12.66 7.91 11.36
N LEU A 16 12.31 7.22 12.45
CA LEU A 16 13.14 6.14 13.00
C LEU A 16 13.08 4.84 12.18
N PHE A 17 12.00 4.62 11.43
CA PHE A 17 11.78 3.38 10.67
C PHE A 17 12.31 3.42 9.23
N PHE A 18 12.53 4.59 8.63
CA PHE A 18 13.04 4.70 7.26
C PHE A 18 14.56 4.47 7.15
N PRO A 19 15.05 3.76 6.12
CA PRO A 19 16.47 3.39 5.99
C PRO A 19 17.40 4.51 5.46
N TYR A 20 16.93 5.73 5.16
CA TYR A 20 17.72 6.76 4.46
C TYR A 20 17.60 8.18 5.05
N PRO A 21 18.68 8.98 5.18
CA PRO A 21 20.07 8.63 5.43
C PRO A 21 20.36 8.80 6.94
N VAL A 22 19.66 8.05 7.80
CA VAL A 22 19.97 8.01 9.25
C VAL A 22 20.84 6.79 9.60
N ALA A 23 21.25 6.03 8.57
CA ALA A 23 22.08 4.84 8.66
C ALA A 23 23.41 5.05 9.41
N SER A 24 23.94 6.27 9.49
CA SER A 24 25.17 6.55 10.23
C SER A 24 24.98 6.72 11.74
N ILE A 25 23.73 6.76 12.24
CA ILE A 25 23.42 7.05 13.64
C ILE A 25 22.89 5.81 14.38
N PHE A 26 22.34 4.82 13.67
CA PHE A 26 21.82 3.60 14.30
C PHE A 26 22.82 2.45 14.16
N PRO A 27 23.16 1.75 15.25
CA PRO A 27 23.96 0.53 15.16
C PRO A 27 23.20 -0.54 14.36
N ASP A 28 23.94 -1.42 13.69
CA ASP A 28 23.37 -2.65 13.17
C ASP A 28 22.64 -3.37 14.31
N ASN A 29 21.34 -3.63 14.13
CA ASN A 29 20.46 -4.22 15.14
C ASN A 29 20.38 -3.44 16.47
N PRO A 30 19.64 -2.31 16.52
CA PRO A 30 19.50 -1.46 17.71
C PRO A 30 18.65 -2.10 18.83
N GLY A 31 18.29 -3.38 18.74
CA GLY A 31 17.39 -4.05 19.69
C GLY A 31 15.94 -3.57 19.62
N LEU A 32 15.57 -2.81 18.58
CA LEU A 32 14.22 -2.32 18.37
C LEU A 32 13.35 -3.35 17.63
N PRO A 33 12.03 -3.39 17.88
CA PRO A 33 11.11 -4.23 17.14
C PRO A 33 11.14 -3.94 15.63
N LEU A 34 10.95 -4.99 14.82
CA LEU A 34 10.80 -4.87 13.36
C LEU A 34 9.42 -4.37 12.92
N ARG A 35 8.51 -4.15 13.88
CA ARG A 35 7.12 -3.71 13.68
C ARG A 35 6.78 -2.61 14.66
N ARG A 36 6.11 -1.58 14.17
CA ARG A 36 5.49 -0.53 14.97
C ARG A 36 4.07 -0.32 14.47
N PHE A 37 3.10 -0.65 15.30
CA PHE A 37 1.68 -0.36 15.07
C PHE A 37 1.22 0.72 16.04
N CYS A 38 0.58 1.76 15.51
CA CYS A 38 0.01 2.86 16.26
C CYS A 38 -1.52 2.84 16.08
N PRO A 39 -2.27 2.16 16.96
CA PRO A 39 -3.70 1.92 16.78
C PRO A 39 -4.53 3.21 16.75
N ASP A 40 -4.17 4.20 17.57
CA ASP A 40 -4.95 5.44 17.75
C ASP A 40 -5.11 6.26 16.46
N ILE A 41 -4.18 6.10 15.53
CA ILE A 41 -4.14 6.79 14.25
C ILE A 41 -4.15 5.83 13.06
N GLY A 42 -4.23 4.51 13.30
CA GLY A 42 -4.27 3.48 12.27
C GLY A 42 -3.01 3.37 11.40
N TYR A 43 -1.82 3.58 11.97
CA TYR A 43 -0.54 3.50 11.24
C TYR A 43 0.22 2.21 11.54
N LEU A 44 0.77 1.58 10.50
CA LEU A 44 1.72 0.47 10.61
C LEU A 44 3.03 0.83 9.89
N ASN A 45 4.15 0.55 10.54
CA ASN A 45 5.49 0.54 9.93
C ASN A 45 6.13 -0.82 10.23
N VAL A 46 6.58 -1.52 9.20
CA VAL A 46 7.23 -2.82 9.33
C VAL A 46 8.47 -2.90 8.45
N ARG A 47 9.47 -3.64 8.91
CA ARG A 47 10.71 -3.88 8.18
C ARG A 47 11.21 -5.31 8.35
N ASP A 48 12.03 -5.77 7.42
CA ASP A 48 12.64 -7.11 7.46
C ASP A 48 13.88 -7.19 8.36
N VAL A 49 14.65 -6.10 8.43
CA VAL A 49 15.89 -5.98 9.22
C VAL A 49 16.21 -4.52 9.55
N TRP A 50 17.00 -4.28 10.60
CA TRP A 50 17.64 -2.98 10.87
C TRP A 50 18.96 -2.87 10.09
N SER A 51 18.87 -2.40 8.85
CA SER A 51 20.01 -2.18 7.94
C SER A 51 19.66 -1.05 6.94
N PRO A 52 20.66 -0.37 6.34
CA PRO A 52 20.43 0.57 5.23
C PRO A 52 19.76 -0.09 4.00
N ASP A 53 19.91 -1.40 3.86
CA ASP A 53 19.32 -2.19 2.76
C ASP A 53 18.01 -2.88 3.17
N ALA A 54 17.33 -2.38 4.22
CA ALA A 54 16.06 -2.95 4.65
C ALA A 54 14.94 -2.74 3.63
N THR A 55 14.04 -3.71 3.56
CA THR A 55 12.72 -3.55 2.96
C THR A 55 11.77 -3.04 4.03
N VAL A 56 11.08 -1.93 3.76
CA VAL A 56 10.16 -1.27 4.70
C VAL A 56 8.81 -1.09 4.03
N VAL A 57 7.75 -1.46 4.74
CA VAL A 57 6.37 -1.25 4.33
C VAL A 57 5.67 -0.37 5.35
N THR A 58 4.94 0.62 4.87
CA THR A 58 4.08 1.46 5.72
C THR A 58 2.64 1.34 5.24
N PHE A 59 1.69 1.49 6.16
CA PHE A 59 0.25 1.50 5.87
C PHE A 59 -0.46 2.47 6.80
N ASN A 60 -1.48 3.16 6.30
CA ASN A 60 -2.30 4.06 7.09
C ASN A 60 -3.79 3.87 6.75
N CYS A 61 -4.62 3.70 7.78
CA CYS A 61 -6.08 3.73 7.66
C CYS A 61 -6.68 3.93 9.06
N GLY A 62 -6.89 5.18 9.45
CA GLY A 62 -7.20 5.51 10.84
C GLY A 62 -8.15 6.69 10.99
N GLU A 63 -8.56 6.91 12.23
CA GLU A 63 -9.53 7.95 12.55
C GLU A 63 -8.90 9.34 12.44
N TYR A 64 -9.65 10.28 11.87
CA TYR A 64 -9.23 11.67 11.81
C TYR A 64 -9.45 12.35 13.17
N ALA A 65 -8.37 12.63 13.89
CA ALA A 65 -8.39 13.37 15.15
C ALA A 65 -8.52 14.89 14.91
N GLY A 66 -9.72 15.33 14.53
CA GLY A 66 -10.10 16.71 14.18
C GLY A 66 -9.23 17.86 14.72
N GLY A 67 -8.90 18.81 13.85
CA GLY A 67 -8.05 19.98 14.20
C GLY A 67 -6.55 19.76 13.97
N ILE A 68 -6.15 18.59 13.47
CA ILE A 68 -4.80 18.31 12.98
C ILE A 68 -4.74 18.28 11.45
N HIS A 69 -3.52 18.30 10.90
CA HIS A 69 -3.28 18.10 9.47
C HIS A 69 -3.56 16.64 9.09
N ASP A 70 -4.31 16.45 8.01
CA ASP A 70 -4.68 15.14 7.49
C ASP A 70 -4.67 15.11 5.97
N GLN A 71 -4.46 13.94 5.38
CA GLN A 71 -4.42 13.71 3.93
C GLN A 71 -5.55 12.74 3.54
N SER A 72 -5.89 12.67 2.26
CA SER A 72 -6.99 11.79 1.79
C SER A 72 -6.45 10.43 1.40
N ASP A 73 -5.77 9.78 2.35
CA ASP A 73 -4.82 8.71 2.12
C ASP A 73 -5.17 7.40 2.86
N ASN A 74 -6.38 7.25 3.38
CA ASN A 74 -6.76 5.99 4.05
C ASN A 74 -6.61 4.78 3.10
N ASN A 75 -6.16 3.64 3.63
CA ASN A 75 -5.71 2.48 2.85
C ASN A 75 -4.48 2.73 1.97
N SER A 76 -3.75 3.84 2.12
CA SER A 76 -2.49 4.01 1.40
C SER A 76 -1.36 3.19 2.03
N PHE A 77 -0.33 2.92 1.21
CA PHE A 77 0.88 2.24 1.64
C PHE A 77 2.09 2.82 0.93
N THR A 78 3.27 2.60 1.50
CA THR A 78 4.55 2.85 0.81
C THR A 78 5.41 1.61 0.89
N LEU A 79 6.36 1.49 -0.04
CA LEU A 79 7.30 0.38 -0.12
C LEU A 79 8.69 0.91 -0.43
N THR A 80 9.59 0.73 0.54
CA THR A 80 11.03 0.81 0.31
C THR A 80 11.54 -0.60 0.09
N TRP A 81 12.18 -0.84 -1.05
CA TRP A 81 12.72 -2.14 -1.40
C TRP A 81 14.24 -2.13 -1.32
N GLN A 82 14.82 -2.95 -0.44
CA GLN A 82 16.26 -3.06 -0.25
C GLN A 82 16.97 -1.70 -0.13
N GLY A 83 16.43 -0.82 0.73
CA GLY A 83 16.96 0.53 0.97
C GLY A 83 16.61 1.57 -0.11
N GLN A 84 15.91 1.20 -1.19
CA GLN A 84 15.51 2.12 -2.25
C GLN A 84 13.99 2.36 -2.24
N PRO A 85 13.52 3.62 -2.16
CA PRO A 85 12.08 3.89 -2.22
C PRO A 85 11.55 3.48 -3.59
N LEU A 86 10.57 2.57 -3.60
CA LEU A 86 9.97 2.00 -4.80
C LEU A 86 8.58 2.57 -5.03
N ILE A 87 7.71 2.42 -4.02
CA ILE A 87 6.38 3.03 -3.97
C ILE A 87 6.43 4.14 -2.93
N ILE A 88 6.31 5.39 -3.38
CA ILE A 88 6.47 6.58 -2.55
C ILE A 88 5.12 7.23 -2.27
N ASP A 89 5.07 8.05 -1.22
CA ASP A 89 4.02 9.05 -1.10
C ASP A 89 4.42 10.30 -1.92
N SER A 90 3.48 10.94 -2.62
CA SER A 90 3.79 12.13 -3.43
C SER A 90 4.12 13.38 -2.60
N GLY A 91 3.89 13.30 -1.28
CA GLY A 91 4.17 14.34 -0.30
C GLY A 91 2.89 14.97 0.25
N ALA A 92 3.05 15.76 1.31
CA ALA A 92 1.91 16.39 1.97
C ALA A 92 1.62 17.79 1.40
N ALA A 93 0.33 18.12 1.30
CA ALA A 93 -0.14 19.48 1.05
C ALA A 93 -1.23 19.88 2.06
N ASN A 94 -1.58 21.16 2.09
CA ASN A 94 -2.72 21.67 2.86
C ASN A 94 -3.71 22.38 1.92
N ASN A 95 -3.99 21.75 0.77
CA ASN A 95 -4.80 22.31 -0.30
C ASN A 95 -6.03 21.42 -0.54
N PRO A 96 -7.26 21.90 -0.28
CA PRO A 96 -8.47 21.13 -0.51
C PRO A 96 -8.87 21.12 -1.99
N ASP A 97 -7.95 20.70 -2.86
CA ASP A 97 -8.14 20.51 -4.29
C ASP A 97 -7.97 19.03 -4.62
N GLU A 98 -8.88 18.48 -5.42
CA GLU A 98 -8.88 17.08 -5.84
C GLU A 98 -7.62 16.70 -6.63
N ASN A 99 -6.91 17.65 -7.23
CA ASN A 99 -5.67 17.41 -7.95
C ASN A 99 -4.41 17.72 -7.12
N SER A 100 -4.58 18.02 -5.83
CA SER A 100 -3.45 18.29 -4.93
C SER A 100 -2.81 17.01 -4.39
N ALA A 101 -1.59 17.15 -3.85
CA ALA A 101 -0.95 16.05 -3.12
C ALA A 101 -1.63 15.70 -1.78
N SER A 102 -2.59 16.51 -1.31
CA SER A 102 -3.43 16.18 -0.14
C SER A 102 -4.69 15.38 -0.47
N SER A 103 -5.03 15.25 -1.76
CA SER A 103 -6.12 14.39 -2.19
C SER A 103 -5.60 12.97 -2.41
N SER A 104 -6.52 12.02 -2.57
CA SER A 104 -6.20 10.64 -2.89
C SER A 104 -5.35 10.46 -4.15
N LEU A 105 -5.34 11.45 -5.06
CA LEU A 105 -4.50 11.43 -6.25
C LEU A 105 -2.99 11.46 -5.93
N GLY A 106 -2.61 11.95 -4.74
CA GLY A 106 -1.24 12.00 -4.27
C GLY A 106 -0.75 10.74 -3.55
N HIS A 107 -1.58 9.70 -3.43
CA HIS A 107 -1.33 8.55 -2.57
C HIS A 107 -1.55 7.22 -3.31
N ASN A 108 -1.04 6.13 -2.74
CA ASN A 108 -1.09 4.80 -3.35
C ASN A 108 -2.36 4.05 -2.93
N LEU A 109 -3.47 4.22 -3.67
CA LEU A 109 -4.79 3.67 -3.32
C LEU A 109 -5.61 3.34 -4.59
N VAL A 110 -6.92 3.14 -4.46
CA VAL A 110 -7.82 2.94 -5.60
C VAL A 110 -8.68 4.19 -5.85
N LEU A 111 -8.68 4.70 -7.07
CA LEU A 111 -9.66 5.69 -7.53
C LEU A 111 -10.85 4.99 -8.18
N ILE A 112 -12.04 5.59 -8.07
CA ILE A 112 -13.27 5.11 -8.69
C ILE A 112 -13.89 6.23 -9.49
N ASP A 113 -14.14 5.98 -10.78
CA ASP A 113 -14.59 6.98 -11.75
C ASP A 113 -13.70 8.24 -11.73
N ARG A 114 -12.39 8.02 -11.55
CA ARG A 114 -11.33 9.05 -11.41
C ARG A 114 -11.35 9.86 -10.11
N LEU A 115 -12.30 9.59 -9.22
CA LEU A 115 -12.44 10.25 -7.93
C LEU A 115 -11.87 9.36 -6.81
N GLY A 116 -11.34 9.99 -5.76
CA GLY A 116 -10.84 9.29 -4.58
C GLY A 116 -11.76 9.42 -3.37
N GLN A 117 -11.13 9.49 -2.20
CA GLN A 117 -11.77 9.90 -0.95
C GLN A 117 -12.08 11.39 -0.99
N ARG A 118 -12.95 11.85 -0.09
CA ARG A 118 -13.21 13.29 0.07
C ARG A 118 -11.89 14.01 0.35
N PHE A 119 -11.55 15.01 -0.48
CA PHE A 119 -10.31 15.75 -0.32
C PHE A 119 -10.20 16.43 1.07
N SER A 120 -9.04 16.33 1.69
CA SER A 120 -8.74 16.90 3.01
C SER A 120 -7.99 18.25 2.86
N GLY A 121 -7.68 18.88 3.99
CA GLY A 121 -6.94 20.14 4.05
C GLY A 121 -7.72 21.27 4.71
N ARG A 122 -6.96 22.28 5.17
CA ARG A 122 -7.44 23.41 5.99
C ARG A 122 -8.15 22.97 7.28
N GLY A 123 -7.66 21.90 7.91
CA GLY A 123 -8.25 21.33 9.13
C GLY A 123 -9.44 20.41 8.89
N ASN A 124 -9.71 20.03 7.63
CA ASN A 124 -10.59 18.90 7.30
C ASN A 124 -9.76 17.65 7.05
N GLY A 125 -10.33 16.49 7.36
CA GLY A 125 -9.73 15.18 7.19
C GLY A 125 -10.76 14.13 6.85
N VAL A 126 -10.30 12.91 6.61
CA VAL A 126 -11.12 11.74 6.31
C VAL A 126 -10.74 10.59 7.22
N SER A 127 -11.73 9.83 7.69
CA SER A 127 -11.48 8.72 8.60
C SER A 127 -11.54 7.37 7.88
N GLY A 128 -10.58 6.52 8.21
CA GLY A 128 -10.63 5.08 8.02
C GLY A 128 -10.62 4.36 9.37
N LYS A 129 -10.49 3.03 9.34
CA LYS A 129 -10.30 2.22 10.54
C LYS A 129 -9.53 0.95 10.21
N ILE A 130 -8.73 0.47 11.16
CA ILE A 130 -8.13 -0.85 11.10
C ILE A 130 -9.17 -1.88 11.53
N ILE A 131 -9.42 -2.89 10.68
CA ILE A 131 -10.42 -3.95 10.90
C ILE A 131 -9.79 -5.35 11.01
N GLY A 132 -8.49 -5.47 10.79
CA GLY A 132 -7.77 -6.72 10.93
C GLY A 132 -6.29 -6.48 11.17
N LEU A 133 -5.69 -7.30 12.03
CA LEU A 133 -4.25 -7.29 12.32
C LEU A 133 -3.86 -8.71 12.71
N ASP A 134 -2.85 -9.26 12.07
CA ASP A 134 -2.28 -10.57 12.39
C ASP A 134 -0.80 -10.56 12.04
N TYR A 135 0.02 -11.28 12.78
CA TYR A 135 1.45 -11.28 12.56
C TYR A 135 2.16 -12.36 13.35
N ASP A 136 3.37 -12.70 12.89
CA ASP A 136 4.32 -13.51 13.64
C ASP A 136 5.77 -13.09 13.32
N GLY A 137 6.73 -13.99 13.47
CA GLY A 137 8.13 -13.76 13.07
C GLY A 137 8.36 -13.81 11.55
N THR A 138 7.40 -14.34 10.80
CA THR A 138 7.45 -14.57 9.36
C THR A 138 6.80 -13.44 8.57
N PHE A 139 5.65 -12.95 9.03
CA PHE A 139 4.84 -11.97 8.31
C PHE A 139 4.22 -10.89 9.20
N ASP A 140 3.75 -9.83 8.54
CA ASP A 140 2.90 -8.78 9.07
C ASP A 140 1.67 -8.63 8.18
N TYR A 141 0.48 -8.69 8.76
CA TYR A 141 -0.78 -8.50 8.08
C TYR A 141 -1.59 -7.38 8.75
N ILE A 142 -2.19 -6.52 7.93
CA ILE A 142 -3.12 -5.48 8.37
C ILE A 142 -4.25 -5.31 7.36
N ALA A 143 -5.45 -5.01 7.84
CA ALA A 143 -6.59 -4.68 7.01
C ALA A 143 -7.21 -3.35 7.44
N GLY A 144 -7.43 -2.46 6.48
CA GLY A 144 -8.06 -1.16 6.66
C GLY A 144 -9.37 -1.04 5.90
N ASP A 145 -10.33 -0.34 6.51
CA ASP A 145 -11.61 0.03 5.92
C ASP A 145 -11.65 1.55 5.73
N ALA A 146 -11.59 1.98 4.48
CA ALA A 146 -11.65 3.39 4.08
C ALA A 146 -13.05 3.80 3.61
N THR A 147 -14.09 2.99 3.81
CA THR A 147 -15.46 3.23 3.29
C THR A 147 -15.98 4.62 3.68
N SER A 148 -15.80 5.00 4.95
CA SER A 148 -16.22 6.32 5.45
C SER A 148 -15.50 7.48 4.77
N ALA A 149 -14.24 7.31 4.34
CA ALA A 149 -13.47 8.34 3.66
C ALA A 149 -13.98 8.65 2.25
N TYR A 150 -14.45 7.63 1.52
CA TYR A 150 -15.11 7.79 0.21
C TYR A 150 -16.53 8.38 0.35
N ASN A 151 -17.25 7.96 1.39
CA ASN A 151 -18.65 8.31 1.61
C ASN A 151 -18.84 9.67 2.30
N LEU A 152 -17.76 10.29 2.80
CA LEU A 152 -17.84 11.55 3.52
C LEU A 152 -18.50 12.63 2.65
N LEU A 153 -19.62 13.17 3.14
CA LEU A 153 -20.43 14.19 2.46
C LEU A 153 -20.91 13.76 1.06
N ASP A 154 -21.20 12.47 0.88
CA ASP A 154 -21.69 11.88 -0.37
C ASP A 154 -20.77 12.17 -1.58
N TYR A 155 -19.47 12.34 -1.33
CA TYR A 155 -18.51 12.75 -2.34
C TYR A 155 -18.30 11.71 -3.44
N ASN A 156 -17.92 10.49 -3.04
CA ASN A 156 -17.72 9.38 -3.96
C ASN A 156 -18.21 8.08 -3.31
N PRO A 157 -19.52 7.96 -3.03
CA PRO A 157 -20.03 6.91 -2.16
C PRO A 157 -19.79 5.51 -2.73
N VAL A 158 -19.42 4.59 -1.85
CA VAL A 158 -19.16 3.16 -2.07
C VAL A 158 -19.88 2.30 -1.03
N LYS A 159 -20.13 1.02 -1.36
CA LYS A 159 -20.65 0.03 -0.40
C LYS A 159 -19.58 -0.35 0.61
N PHE A 160 -18.35 -0.58 0.15
CA PHE A 160 -17.19 -0.86 0.98
C PHE A 160 -15.89 -0.54 0.22
N ALA A 161 -14.83 -0.21 0.95
CA ALA A 161 -13.48 0.00 0.44
C ALA A 161 -12.45 -0.59 1.41
N ILE A 162 -12.15 -1.88 1.25
CA ILE A 162 -11.27 -2.63 2.13
C ILE A 162 -9.94 -2.92 1.44
N ARG A 163 -8.85 -2.63 2.13
CA ARG A 163 -7.51 -3.07 1.72
C ARG A 163 -6.91 -3.98 2.76
N GLN A 164 -6.34 -5.07 2.31
CA GLN A 164 -5.55 -6.00 3.10
C GLN A 164 -4.09 -5.93 2.62
N LEU A 165 -3.17 -5.63 3.52
CA LEU A 165 -1.74 -5.55 3.22
C LEU A 165 -0.99 -6.63 4.00
N LEU A 166 -0.19 -7.40 3.29
CA LEU A 166 0.68 -8.44 3.83
C LEU A 166 2.13 -8.13 3.47
N PHE A 167 3.02 -8.19 4.44
CA PHE A 167 4.46 -8.20 4.22
C PHE A 167 5.07 -9.48 4.80
N VAL A 168 5.65 -10.31 3.95
CA VAL A 168 6.41 -11.49 4.34
C VAL A 168 7.89 -11.14 4.31
N LYS A 169 8.62 -11.42 5.40
CA LYS A 169 9.99 -10.90 5.61
C LYS A 169 11.08 -11.80 5.06
N HIS A 170 11.02 -13.07 5.44
CA HIS A 170 12.09 -14.04 5.23
C HIS A 170 11.51 -15.37 4.78
N PRO A 171 12.29 -16.23 4.10
CA PRO A 171 13.64 -15.97 3.60
C PRO A 171 13.67 -15.21 2.26
N PHE A 172 12.52 -15.02 1.62
CA PHE A 172 12.37 -14.16 0.43
C PHE A 172 11.28 -13.13 0.75
N PRO A 173 11.63 -11.84 0.84
CA PRO A 173 10.64 -10.83 1.16
C PRO A 173 9.68 -10.64 -0.02
N TYR A 174 8.40 -10.43 0.28
CA TYR A 174 7.42 -9.96 -0.69
C TYR A 174 6.30 -9.22 0.02
N SER A 175 5.64 -8.31 -0.70
CA SER A 175 4.50 -7.55 -0.21
C SER A 175 3.28 -7.78 -1.10
N ILE A 176 2.10 -7.96 -0.52
CA ILE A 176 0.82 -8.07 -1.23
C ILE A 176 -0.13 -7.02 -0.71
N ALA A 177 -0.66 -6.17 -1.59
CA ALA A 177 -1.88 -5.41 -1.34
C ALA A 177 -3.04 -6.08 -2.06
N PHE A 178 -4.11 -6.38 -1.34
CA PHE A 178 -5.36 -6.90 -1.86
C PHE A 178 -6.48 -5.89 -1.58
N ASP A 179 -7.15 -5.42 -2.63
CA ASP A 179 -8.30 -4.49 -2.53
C ASP A 179 -9.61 -5.20 -2.83
N ASP A 180 -10.50 -5.17 -1.86
CA ASP A 180 -11.90 -5.53 -2.01
C ASP A 180 -12.74 -4.25 -1.90
N ILE A 181 -13.13 -3.69 -3.04
CA ILE A 181 -13.73 -2.36 -3.14
C ILE A 181 -14.87 -2.36 -4.13
N GLN A 182 -16.04 -1.85 -3.71
CA GLN A 182 -17.24 -1.86 -4.53
C GLN A 182 -18.06 -0.59 -4.34
N LYS A 183 -18.24 0.16 -5.42
CA LYS A 183 -19.05 1.37 -5.45
C LYS A 183 -20.55 1.09 -5.34
N GLY A 184 -21.04 0.18 -6.18
CA GLY A 184 -22.46 -0.17 -6.31
C GLY A 184 -22.64 -1.51 -6.99
N ASP A 185 -23.83 -1.78 -7.53
CA ASP A 185 -24.12 -3.03 -8.26
C ASP A 185 -23.82 -2.94 -9.77
N GLY A 186 -23.52 -1.73 -10.26
CA GLY A 186 -23.12 -1.47 -11.63
C GLY A 186 -21.61 -1.55 -11.84
N GLU A 187 -21.20 -1.61 -13.09
CA GLU A 187 -19.79 -1.50 -13.46
C GLU A 187 -19.30 -0.05 -13.37
N HIS A 188 -18.09 0.13 -12.84
CA HIS A 188 -17.42 1.41 -12.70
C HIS A 188 -15.97 1.30 -13.15
N LEU A 189 -15.35 2.44 -13.47
CA LEU A 189 -13.92 2.49 -13.68
C LEU A 189 -13.22 2.47 -12.34
N TYR A 190 -12.38 1.46 -12.10
CA TYR A 190 -11.46 1.42 -10.97
C TYR A 190 -10.03 1.59 -11.45
N GLU A 191 -9.26 2.42 -10.75
CA GLU A 191 -7.85 2.67 -11.04
C GLU A 191 -7.01 2.42 -9.79
N TYR A 192 -6.22 1.34 -9.79
CA TYR A 192 -5.18 1.14 -8.78
C TYR A 192 -4.00 2.05 -9.11
N ILE A 193 -3.66 2.98 -8.22
CA ILE A 193 -2.64 3.99 -8.48
C ILE A 193 -1.39 3.81 -7.62
N LEU A 194 -0.23 4.04 -8.24
CA LEU A 194 1.08 3.95 -7.59
C LEU A 194 1.96 5.13 -8.00
N HIS A 195 2.66 5.71 -7.03
CA HIS A 195 3.66 6.75 -7.24
C HIS A 195 5.07 6.14 -7.16
N VAL A 196 5.87 6.39 -8.20
CA VAL A 196 7.15 5.70 -8.42
C VAL A 196 8.24 6.69 -8.81
N PRO A 197 9.39 6.73 -8.12
CA PRO A 197 10.49 7.63 -8.47
C PRO A 197 10.98 7.49 -9.91
N LEU A 198 11.46 8.59 -10.50
CA LEU A 198 11.96 8.60 -11.89
C LEU A 198 13.15 7.66 -12.14
N PHE A 199 13.90 7.33 -11.10
CA PHE A 199 15.02 6.39 -11.20
C PHE A 199 14.60 4.91 -11.23
N TRP A 200 13.31 4.59 -11.20
CA TRP A 200 12.80 3.25 -11.48
C TRP A 200 12.18 3.20 -12.87
N GLN A 201 12.82 2.50 -13.79
CA GLN A 201 12.23 2.22 -15.10
C GLN A 201 11.14 1.15 -14.94
N VAL A 202 9.97 1.39 -15.53
CA VAL A 202 8.81 0.49 -15.44
C VAL A 202 8.50 -0.07 -16.82
N GLU A 203 8.46 -1.40 -16.93
CA GLU A 203 8.22 -2.11 -18.19
C GLU A 203 7.12 -3.14 -17.99
N ASN A 204 6.14 -3.18 -18.89
CA ASN A 204 5.22 -4.31 -18.98
C ASN A 204 5.92 -5.43 -19.75
N ILE A 205 6.20 -6.55 -19.08
CA ILE A 205 6.98 -7.66 -19.65
C ILE A 205 6.09 -8.84 -20.06
N GLU A 206 4.93 -9.01 -19.42
CA GLU A 206 3.87 -9.94 -19.79
C GLU A 206 2.55 -9.49 -19.16
N ALA A 207 1.43 -10.11 -19.57
CA ALA A 207 0.12 -9.77 -19.03
C ALA A 207 0.14 -9.78 -17.50
N ASN A 208 -0.30 -8.68 -16.89
CA ASN A 208 -0.34 -8.47 -15.45
C ASN A 208 1.02 -8.53 -14.72
N LYS A 209 2.15 -8.48 -15.42
CA LYS A 209 3.49 -8.48 -14.81
C LYS A 209 4.33 -7.32 -15.31
N TYR A 210 4.84 -6.56 -14.36
CA TYR A 210 5.57 -5.32 -14.60
C TYR A 210 6.92 -5.37 -13.89
N ARG A 211 7.98 -5.09 -14.64
CA ARG A 211 9.35 -4.98 -14.11
C ARG A 211 9.65 -3.55 -13.72
N PHE A 212 10.22 -3.38 -12.53
CA PHE A 212 10.77 -2.14 -12.01
C PHE A 212 12.28 -2.30 -11.91
N SER A 213 13.04 -1.58 -12.75
CA SER A 213 14.50 -1.62 -12.80
C SER A 213 15.11 -0.37 -12.20
N CYS A 214 15.95 -0.49 -11.17
CA CYS A 214 16.61 0.66 -10.55
C CYS A 214 17.75 1.17 -11.46
N LEU A 215 17.70 2.46 -11.80
CA LEU A 215 18.66 3.12 -12.69
C LEU A 215 19.85 3.73 -11.94
N LYS A 216 19.91 3.61 -10.61
CA LYS A 216 21.04 4.11 -9.82
C LYS A 216 22.26 3.21 -10.04
N LYS A 217 23.41 3.82 -10.34
CA LYS A 217 24.63 3.09 -10.76
C LYS A 217 25.18 2.15 -9.69
N ASP A 218 24.98 2.48 -8.42
CA ASP A 218 25.46 1.78 -7.22
C ASP A 218 24.47 0.73 -6.68
N LYS A 219 23.25 0.68 -7.22
CA LYS A 219 22.15 -0.17 -6.73
C LYS A 219 21.42 -0.80 -7.91
N ARG A 220 21.81 -2.02 -8.28
CA ARG A 220 21.13 -2.81 -9.34
C ARG A 220 20.10 -3.74 -8.71
N HIS A 221 18.91 -3.22 -8.48
CA HIS A 221 17.76 -3.99 -8.02
C HIS A 221 16.70 -4.04 -9.12
N SER A 222 16.07 -5.20 -9.27
CA SER A 222 14.87 -5.38 -10.07
C SER A 222 13.76 -5.95 -9.20
N VAL A 223 12.58 -5.35 -9.28
CA VAL A 223 11.38 -5.79 -8.59
C VAL A 223 10.31 -6.11 -9.63
N ILE A 224 9.58 -7.19 -9.41
CA ILE A 224 8.44 -7.58 -10.22
C ILE A 224 7.18 -7.26 -9.44
N LEU A 225 6.28 -6.51 -10.09
CA LEU A 225 4.89 -6.35 -9.68
C LEU A 225 4.04 -7.31 -10.52
N PHE A 226 3.37 -8.25 -9.86
CA PHE A 226 2.20 -8.91 -10.43
C PHE A 226 0.96 -8.15 -10.00
N LEU A 227 0.23 -7.57 -10.96
CA LEU A 227 -1.03 -6.87 -10.70
C LEU A 227 -2.20 -7.60 -11.36
N LEU A 228 -2.93 -8.36 -10.55
CA LEU A 228 -4.09 -9.14 -10.98
C LEU A 228 -5.38 -8.43 -10.57
N ALA A 229 -6.45 -8.71 -11.29
CA ALA A 229 -7.81 -8.27 -10.99
C ALA A 229 -8.80 -9.28 -11.58
N SER A 230 -10.08 -9.17 -11.19
CA SER A 230 -11.17 -9.98 -11.75
C SER A 230 -11.34 -9.77 -13.27
N ASN A 231 -11.01 -8.56 -13.75
CA ASN A 231 -11.04 -8.16 -15.16
C ASN A 231 -9.66 -7.67 -15.64
N PRO A 232 -9.35 -7.71 -16.95
CA PRO A 232 -8.07 -7.25 -17.48
C PRO A 232 -7.74 -5.80 -17.09
N VAL A 233 -6.47 -5.55 -16.73
CA VAL A 233 -5.99 -4.21 -16.33
C VAL A 233 -5.19 -3.55 -17.45
N ASN A 234 -5.37 -2.25 -17.62
CA ASN A 234 -4.60 -1.44 -18.55
C ASN A 234 -3.72 -0.45 -17.79
N LEU A 235 -2.42 -0.46 -18.05
CA LEU A 235 -1.47 0.46 -17.44
C LEU A 235 -1.39 1.76 -18.26
N THR A 236 -1.55 2.90 -17.58
CA THR A 236 -1.09 4.20 -18.07
C THR A 236 -0.02 4.76 -17.14
N ILE A 237 1.02 5.37 -17.71
CA ILE A 237 2.09 6.01 -16.95
C ILE A 237 2.09 7.48 -17.31
N LYS A 238 2.04 8.35 -16.30
CA LYS A 238 2.15 9.79 -16.46
C LYS A 238 3.22 10.34 -15.53
N GLU A 239 3.80 11.47 -15.90
CA GLU A 239 4.55 12.25 -14.93
C GLU A 239 3.59 12.95 -13.96
N PHE A 240 3.97 13.01 -12.70
CA PHE A 240 3.25 13.69 -11.65
C PHE A 240 4.14 14.73 -11.00
N HIS A 241 3.61 15.94 -10.87
CA HIS A 241 4.32 17.11 -10.37
C HIS A 241 3.57 17.68 -9.17
N VAL A 242 4.24 17.75 -8.04
CA VAL A 242 3.70 18.37 -6.82
C VAL A 242 4.34 19.73 -6.65
N ALA A 243 3.52 20.76 -6.38
CA ALA A 243 3.98 22.12 -6.10
C ALA A 243 4.61 22.27 -4.69
N SER A 244 5.40 21.27 -4.25
CA SER A 244 6.09 21.26 -2.96
C SER A 244 7.61 21.22 -3.17
N ARG A 245 8.38 21.59 -2.14
CA ARG A 245 9.85 21.48 -2.15
C ARG A 245 10.34 20.12 -1.63
N GLN A 246 9.46 19.12 -1.59
CA GLN A 246 9.78 17.80 -1.02
C GLN A 246 10.63 16.97 -2.01
N PRO A 247 11.41 15.98 -1.50
CA PRO A 247 11.95 14.92 -2.34
C PRO A 247 10.83 14.29 -3.17
N PHE A 248 11.13 13.92 -4.42
CA PHE A 248 10.14 13.36 -5.35
C PHE A 248 9.00 14.32 -5.76
N GLN A 249 9.20 15.64 -5.72
CA GLN A 249 8.26 16.59 -6.36
C GLN A 249 7.91 16.25 -7.81
N HIS A 250 8.79 15.50 -8.50
CA HIS A 250 8.61 14.99 -9.85
C HIS A 250 8.86 13.47 -9.87
N HIS A 251 7.85 12.70 -10.23
CA HIS A 251 7.87 11.24 -10.27
C HIS A 251 6.84 10.69 -11.27
N ARG A 252 6.69 9.37 -11.36
CA ARG A 252 5.69 8.72 -12.21
C ARG A 252 4.45 8.34 -11.41
N LEU A 253 3.28 8.67 -11.92
CA LEU A 253 2.00 8.12 -11.52
C LEU A 253 1.64 6.98 -12.48
N LEU A 254 1.61 5.76 -11.96
CA LEU A 254 1.11 4.59 -12.65
C LEU A 254 -0.37 4.44 -12.31
N ARG A 255 -1.22 4.24 -13.31
CA ARG A 255 -2.64 3.96 -13.13
C ARG A 255 -2.98 2.67 -13.85
N PHE A 256 -3.42 1.67 -13.09
CA PHE A 256 -3.87 0.41 -13.62
C PHE A 256 -5.40 0.39 -13.60
N GLY A 257 -5.99 0.64 -14.76
CA GLY A 257 -7.43 0.83 -14.93
C GLY A 257 -8.14 -0.45 -15.37
N THR A 258 -9.30 -0.71 -14.80
CA THR A 258 -10.23 -1.77 -15.22
C THR A 258 -11.68 -1.35 -15.00
N ILE A 259 -12.62 -1.91 -15.77
CA ILE A 259 -14.05 -1.71 -15.57
C ILE A 259 -14.59 -2.98 -14.93
N ALA A 260 -15.26 -2.87 -13.79
CA ALA A 260 -15.81 -4.01 -13.05
C ALA A 260 -16.91 -3.56 -12.10
N VAL A 261 -17.67 -4.50 -11.51
CA VAL A 261 -18.46 -4.21 -10.30
C VAL A 261 -17.53 -4.10 -9.08
N ASN A 262 -16.61 -5.05 -8.95
CA ASN A 262 -15.53 -5.07 -7.97
C ASN A 262 -14.27 -5.65 -8.63
N PRO A 263 -13.16 -4.88 -8.70
CA PRO A 263 -11.96 -5.29 -9.43
C PRO A 263 -11.13 -6.34 -8.68
N GLN A 264 -11.27 -6.46 -7.36
CA GLN A 264 -10.52 -7.41 -6.53
C GLN A 264 -9.00 -7.37 -6.80
N PHE A 265 -8.40 -6.17 -6.79
CA PHE A 265 -7.00 -6.01 -7.16
C PHE A 265 -6.08 -6.80 -6.23
N VAL A 266 -5.07 -7.47 -6.79
CA VAL A 266 -3.97 -8.11 -6.07
C VAL A 266 -2.65 -7.57 -6.63
N ALA A 267 -1.93 -6.79 -5.84
CA ALA A 267 -0.62 -6.25 -6.18
C ALA A 267 0.48 -6.95 -5.36
N LEU A 268 1.19 -7.90 -5.98
CA LEU A 268 2.32 -8.62 -5.38
C LEU A 268 3.65 -8.01 -5.85
N PHE A 269 4.45 -7.50 -4.92
CA PHE A 269 5.81 -7.02 -5.13
C PHE A 269 6.83 -8.05 -4.63
N ILE A 270 7.75 -8.46 -5.48
CA ILE A 270 8.79 -9.45 -5.16
C ILE A 270 10.06 -9.17 -5.95
N SER A 271 11.23 -9.63 -5.49
CA SER A 271 12.46 -9.50 -6.27
C SER A 271 12.34 -10.25 -7.59
N GLU A 272 12.93 -9.72 -8.67
CA GLU A 272 12.94 -10.42 -9.97
C GLU A 272 13.60 -11.80 -9.88
N LYS A 273 14.70 -11.89 -9.14
CA LYS A 273 15.38 -13.16 -8.89
C LYS A 273 14.45 -14.20 -8.26
N ASP A 274 13.65 -13.81 -7.27
CA ASP A 274 12.74 -14.75 -6.63
C ASP A 274 11.55 -15.06 -7.54
N ALA A 275 11.02 -14.07 -8.27
CA ALA A 275 9.93 -14.26 -9.23
C ALA A 275 10.27 -15.29 -10.32
N ASP A 276 11.50 -15.30 -10.83
CA ASP A 276 11.95 -16.25 -11.86
C ASP A 276 12.02 -17.70 -11.35
N ASN A 277 12.08 -17.88 -10.03
CA ASN A 277 12.19 -19.19 -9.38
C ASN A 277 10.89 -19.65 -8.70
N LEU A 278 9.82 -18.85 -8.80
CA LEU A 278 8.54 -19.10 -8.15
C LEU A 278 7.41 -19.20 -9.17
N ASN A 279 6.49 -20.11 -8.91
CA ASN A 279 5.21 -20.24 -9.58
C ASN A 279 4.14 -19.52 -8.77
N LEU A 280 3.49 -18.56 -9.40
CA LEU A 280 2.37 -17.82 -8.83
C LEU A 280 1.06 -18.33 -9.45
N LYS A 281 0.16 -18.85 -8.63
CA LYS A 281 -1.21 -19.18 -9.05
C LYS A 281 -2.22 -18.44 -8.20
N THR A 282 -3.19 -17.82 -8.85
CA THR A 282 -4.27 -17.08 -8.19
C THR A 282 -5.62 -17.67 -8.59
N ASN A 283 -6.53 -17.79 -7.63
CA ASN A 283 -7.86 -18.34 -7.84
C ASN A 283 -8.90 -17.47 -7.12
N PHE A 284 -9.64 -16.69 -7.91
CA PHE A 284 -10.76 -15.89 -7.44
C PHE A 284 -11.97 -16.81 -7.22
N LYS A 285 -12.50 -16.81 -6.00
CA LYS A 285 -13.71 -17.53 -5.59
C LYS A 285 -14.82 -16.53 -5.31
N GLU A 286 -15.99 -17.02 -4.94
CA GLU A 286 -17.14 -16.17 -4.61
C GLU A 286 -16.92 -15.34 -3.33
N ASP A 287 -16.15 -15.87 -2.37
CA ASP A 287 -15.98 -15.29 -1.03
C ASP A 287 -14.52 -14.95 -0.67
N LYS A 288 -13.56 -15.22 -1.58
CA LYS A 288 -12.12 -15.08 -1.30
C LYS A 288 -11.25 -15.16 -2.54
N VAL A 289 -10.00 -14.73 -2.39
CA VAL A 289 -8.89 -15.02 -3.30
C VAL A 289 -7.92 -15.98 -2.64
N LEU A 290 -7.55 -17.03 -3.36
CA LEU A 290 -6.46 -17.93 -2.99
C LEU A 290 -5.22 -17.62 -3.83
N ILE A 291 -4.06 -17.47 -3.17
CA ILE A 291 -2.78 -17.28 -3.83
C ILE A 291 -1.84 -18.41 -3.39
N ASP A 292 -1.27 -19.12 -4.36
CA ASP A 292 -0.25 -20.13 -4.18
C ASP A 292 1.06 -19.59 -4.76
N ILE A 293 2.04 -19.34 -3.89
CA ILE A 293 3.40 -18.96 -4.25
C ILE A 293 4.29 -20.17 -3.94
N SER A 294 4.68 -20.91 -4.97
CA SER A 294 5.41 -22.18 -4.81
C SER A 294 6.67 -22.24 -5.64
N GLY A 295 7.72 -22.87 -5.11
CA GLY A 295 8.97 -23.15 -5.81
C GLY A 295 9.52 -24.52 -5.41
N ASN A 296 10.71 -24.87 -5.90
CA ASN A 296 11.29 -26.22 -5.79
C ASN A 296 11.29 -26.83 -4.38
N HIS A 297 11.31 -26.02 -3.31
CA HIS A 297 11.36 -26.50 -1.93
C HIS A 297 10.49 -25.69 -0.95
N LYS A 298 9.57 -24.87 -1.43
CA LYS A 298 8.81 -23.93 -0.58
C LYS A 298 7.43 -23.67 -1.14
N LYS A 299 6.46 -23.49 -0.25
CA LYS A 299 5.09 -23.16 -0.64
C LYS A 299 4.43 -22.26 0.39
N ASP A 300 4.00 -21.09 -0.08
CA ASP A 300 3.13 -20.18 0.66
C ASP A 300 1.72 -20.23 0.07
N LEU A 301 0.76 -20.58 0.91
CA LEU A 301 -0.66 -20.57 0.61
C LEU A 301 -1.32 -19.42 1.37
N LEU A 302 -1.88 -18.49 0.63
CA LEU A 302 -2.54 -17.31 1.16
C LEU A 302 -4.02 -17.34 0.80
N GLU A 303 -4.86 -17.00 1.78
CA GLU A 303 -6.30 -16.81 1.60
C GLU A 303 -6.63 -15.39 2.07
N PHE A 304 -7.12 -14.56 1.15
CA PHE A 304 -7.69 -13.25 1.44
C PHE A 304 -9.20 -13.35 1.25
N ARG A 305 -9.98 -13.16 2.32
CA ARG A 305 -11.44 -13.21 2.23
C ARG A 305 -12.01 -11.85 1.83
N TYR A 306 -13.09 -11.89 1.08
CA TYR A 306 -13.89 -10.71 0.82
C TYR A 306 -14.56 -10.23 2.10
N TYR A 307 -14.77 -8.93 2.15
CA TYR A 307 -15.45 -8.27 3.24
C TYR A 307 -16.92 -8.61 3.23
N ASP A 308 -17.38 -9.22 4.32
CA ASP A 308 -18.79 -9.36 4.61
C ASP A 308 -19.10 -8.54 5.88
N PRO A 309 -19.90 -7.47 5.79
CA PRO A 309 -20.27 -6.67 6.97
C PRO A 309 -21.08 -7.46 8.01
N LYS A 310 -21.58 -8.66 7.67
CA LYS A 310 -22.32 -9.54 8.59
C LYS A 310 -21.40 -10.52 9.33
N LEU A 311 -20.17 -10.73 8.88
CA LEU A 311 -19.22 -11.64 9.52
C LEU A 311 -18.34 -10.85 10.50
N LYS A 312 -18.08 -11.43 11.69
CA LYS A 312 -17.06 -10.90 12.60
C LYS A 312 -15.69 -10.99 11.92
N HIS A 313 -14.98 -9.87 11.83
CA HIS A 313 -13.78 -9.64 11.01
C HIS A 313 -12.53 -10.46 11.40
N ASP A 314 -12.67 -11.46 12.27
CA ASP A 314 -11.55 -12.14 12.93
C ASP A 314 -10.73 -13.05 11.99
N LYS A 315 -11.16 -13.26 10.73
CA LYS A 315 -10.45 -14.11 9.75
C LYS A 315 -10.53 -13.60 8.32
N LEU A 316 -10.19 -12.32 8.08
CA LEU A 316 -10.04 -11.81 6.71
C LEU A 316 -8.83 -12.43 5.98
N PHE A 317 -7.89 -13.02 6.72
CA PHE A 317 -6.67 -13.58 6.17
C PHE A 317 -6.29 -14.91 6.81
N ASN A 318 -5.66 -15.78 6.01
CA ASN A 318 -4.99 -16.96 6.49
C ASN A 318 -3.70 -17.21 5.69
N PHE A 319 -2.62 -17.54 6.40
CA PHE A 319 -1.31 -17.83 5.85
C PHE A 319 -0.85 -19.22 6.25
N LYS A 320 -0.36 -20.00 5.29
CA LYS A 320 0.29 -21.28 5.56
C LYS A 320 1.55 -21.40 4.72
N ARG A 321 2.68 -21.57 5.40
CA ARG A 321 3.97 -21.93 4.80
C ARG A 321 4.29 -23.40 5.04
N SER A 322 4.80 -24.08 4.01
CA SER A 322 5.30 -25.46 4.08
C SER A 322 6.54 -25.70 3.25
#